data_AF-A0A822FM61-F1
#
_entry.id   AF-A0A822FM61-F1
#
_cell.length_a   1.000
_cell.length_b   1.000
_cell.length_c   1.000
_cell.angle_alpha   90.00
_cell.angle_beta   90.00
_cell.angle_gamma   90.00
#
_symmetry.space_group_name_H-M   'P 1'
#
loop_
_entity.id
_entity.type
_entity.pdbx_description
1 polymer ?
#
loop_
_entity_poly.entity_id
_entity_poly.type
_entity_poly.pdbx_seq_one_letter_code
_entity_poly.pdbx_strand_id
1 'polypeptide(L)' 'EERKDLRRRQRKAETQEDKIYQENIIDKGINKYQTLKNIRQGTVKRRIDEFEAM' A
#
# COMPACT_ATOMS: atom_id res chain seq x y z
N GLU A 1 -19.56 -7.23 9.19
CA GLU A 1 -20.54 -6.83 8.16
C GLU A 1 -20.54 -5.32 7.91
N GLU A 2 -20.39 -4.49 8.93
CA GLU A 2 -20.33 -3.01 8.88
C GLU A 2 -19.37 -2.41 7.82
N ARG A 3 -18.17 -2.99 7.63
CA ARG A 3 -17.21 -2.54 6.60
C ARG A 3 -17.69 -2.75 5.15
N LYS A 4 -18.51 -3.76 4.88
CA LYS A 4 -19.04 -4.01 3.52
C LYS A 4 -20.09 -2.97 3.14
N ASP A 5 -20.91 -2.53 4.10
CA ASP A 5 -21.96 -1.54 3.87
C ASP A 5 -21.42 -0.12 3.66
N LEU A 6 -20.34 0.25 4.37
CA LEU A 6 -19.65 1.54 4.18
C LEU A 6 -18.99 1.63 2.79
N ARG A 7 -18.38 0.54 2.31
CA ARG A 7 -17.72 0.49 0.98
C ARG A 7 -18.69 0.67 -0.19
N ARG A 8 -19.95 0.26 -0.04
CA ARG A 8 -20.98 0.49 -1.07
C ARG A 8 -21.35 1.97 -1.21
N ARG A 9 -21.29 2.74 -0.12
CA ARG A 9 -21.66 4.17 -0.09
C ARG A 9 -20.57 5.09 -0.66
N GLN A 10 -19.29 4.73 -0.56
CA GLN A 10 -18.16 5.60 -0.93
C GLN A 10 -17.78 5.60 -2.42
N ARG A 11 -18.39 4.77 -3.27
CA ARG A 11 -17.98 4.61 -4.69
C ARG A 11 -18.09 5.85 -5.57
N LYS A 12 -18.77 6.92 -5.13
CA LYS A 12 -18.92 8.17 -5.90
C LYS A 12 -17.88 9.25 -5.56
N ALA A 13 -17.11 9.08 -4.49
CA ALA A 13 -16.13 10.06 -4.01
C ALA A 13 -14.83 9.37 -3.55
N GLU A 14 -14.46 8.28 -4.21
CA GLU A 14 -13.23 7.55 -3.91
C GLU A 14 -12.02 8.40 -4.33
N THR A 15 -11.13 8.68 -3.39
CA THR A 15 -9.91 9.43 -3.68
C THR A 15 -8.84 8.53 -4.30
N GLN A 16 -7.75 9.12 -4.78
CA GLN A 16 -6.61 8.33 -5.26
C GLN A 16 -5.97 7.53 -4.13
N GLU A 17 -5.92 8.08 -2.93
CA GLU A 17 -5.41 7.44 -1.72
C GLU A 17 -6.27 6.25 -1.31
N ASP A 18 -7.59 6.35 -1.44
CA ASP A 18 -8.51 5.24 -1.18
C ASP A 18 -8.19 4.05 -2.11
N LYS A 19 -7.97 4.30 -3.40
CA LYS A 19 -7.60 3.24 -4.37
C LYS A 19 -6.29 2.55 -3.99
N ILE A 20 -5.26 3.32 -3.63
CA ILE A 20 -3.96 2.80 -3.19
C ILE A 20 -4.12 1.96 -1.91
N TYR A 21 -4.94 2.44 -0.95
CA TYR A 21 -5.22 1.72 0.28
C TYR A 21 -5.95 0.39 0.01
N GLN A 22 -6.98 0.39 -0.85
CA GLN A 22 -7.70 -0.83 -1.20
C GLN A 22 -6.79 -1.83 -1.90
N GLU A 23 -5.97 -1.42 -2.86
CA GLU A 23 -5.02 -2.30 -3.54
C GLU A 23 -4.02 -2.92 -2.56
N ASN A 24 -3.47 -2.12 -1.64
CA ASN A 24 -2.51 -2.61 -0.65
C ASN A 24 -3.14 -3.61 0.32
N ILE A 25 -4.36 -3.36 0.80
CA ILE A 25 -5.00 -4.15 1.86
C ILE A 25 -5.81 -5.33 1.32
N ILE A 26 -6.61 -5.12 0.27
CA ILE A 26 -7.47 -6.16 -0.30
C ILE A 26 -6.68 -7.06 -1.24
N ASP A 27 -5.95 -6.47 -2.19
CA ASP A 27 -5.41 -7.24 -3.32
C ASP A 27 -4.06 -7.85 -2.97
N LYS A 28 -3.20 -7.09 -2.28
CA LYS A 28 -1.84 -7.54 -1.93
C LYS A 28 -1.71 -8.06 -0.51
N GLY A 29 -2.69 -7.81 0.36
CA GLY A 29 -2.64 -8.19 1.79
C GLY A 29 -1.47 -7.58 2.56
N ILE A 30 -0.92 -6.46 2.08
CA ILE A 30 0.26 -5.81 2.65
C ILE A 30 -0.18 -4.82 3.74
N ASN A 31 0.51 -4.84 4.87
CA ASN A 31 0.31 -3.88 5.96
C ASN A 31 1.55 -2.99 6.18
N LYS A 32 1.39 -1.94 7.00
CA LYS A 32 2.44 -0.95 7.30
C LYS A 32 3.79 -1.59 7.66
N TYR A 33 3.80 -2.55 8.57
CA TYR A 33 5.04 -3.15 9.07
C TYR A 33 5.66 -4.11 8.05
N GLN A 34 4.83 -4.81 7.28
CA GLN A 34 5.29 -5.67 6.20
C GLN A 34 5.95 -4.84 5.09
N THR A 35 5.35 -3.72 4.68
CA THR A 35 5.96 -2.80 3.71
C THR A 35 7.30 -2.27 4.22
N LEU A 36 7.36 -1.80 5.47
CA LEU A 36 8.59 -1.28 6.06
C LEU A 36 9.69 -2.34 6.12
N LYS A 37 9.34 -3.59 6.45
CA LYS A 37 10.29 -4.71 6.43
C LYS A 37 10.81 -4.95 5.02
N ASN A 38 9.92 -4.95 4.02
CA ASN A 38 10.26 -5.23 2.62
C ASN A 38 11.19 -4.17 2.02
N ILE A 39 10.86 -2.88 2.13
CA ILE A 39 11.68 -1.79 1.54
C ILE A 39 13.04 -1.63 2.24
N ARG A 40 13.20 -2.19 3.44
CA ARG A 40 14.45 -2.12 4.20
C ARG A 40 15.37 -3.32 3.97
N GLN A 41 14.98 -4.29 3.15
CA GLN A 41 15.82 -5.44 2.85
C GLN A 41 17.09 -5.04 2.09
N GLY A 42 18.14 -5.86 2.23
CA GLY A 42 19.42 -5.65 1.56
C GLY A 42 20.33 -4.62 2.25
N THR A 43 21.49 -4.37 1.64
CA THR A 43 22.49 -3.46 2.17
C THR A 43 22.13 -2.01 1.90
N VAL A 44 22.76 -1.09 2.65
CA VAL A 44 22.60 0.36 2.43
C VAL A 44 22.94 0.73 0.99
N LYS A 45 24.05 0.21 0.44
CA LYS A 45 24.46 0.47 -0.94
C LYS A 45 23.37 0.06 -1.94
N ARG A 46 22.80 -1.14 -1.80
CA ARG A 46 21.75 -1.63 -2.70
C ARG A 46 20.54 -0.69 -2.72
N ARG A 47 20.09 -0.21 -1.55
CA ARG A 47 18.94 0.69 -1.47
C ARG A 47 19.23 2.08 -2.06
N ILE A 48 20.48 2.54 -1.98
CA ILE A 48 20.91 3.79 -2.64
C ILE A 48 20.95 3.58 -4.15
N ASP A 49 21.55 2.49 -4.63
CA ASP A 49 21.60 2.16 -6.06
C ASP A 49 20.18 2.02 -6.65
N GLU A 50 19.26 1.36 -5.94
CA GLU A 50 17.84 1.24 -6.32
C GLU A 50 17.15 2.61 -6.36
N PHE A 51 17.45 3.50 -5.41
CA PHE A 51 16.88 4.85 -5.35
C PHE A 51 17.38 5.76 -6.49
N GLU A 52 18.68 5.74 -6.81
CA GLU A 52 19.25 6.52 -7.92
C GLU A 52 18.80 6.02 -9.31
N ALA A 53 18.24 4.81 -9.38
CA ALA A 53 17.71 4.20 -10.60
C ALA A 53 16.20 4.41 -10.80
N MET A 54 15.49 5.01 -9.84
CA MET A 54 14.06 5.35 -9.93
C MET A 54 13.82 6.59 -10.80
#